data_AF-A0A957TUP9-F1
#
_entry.id   AF-A0A957TUP9-F1
#
_cell.length_a   1.000
_cell.length_b   1.000
_cell.length_c   1.000
_cell.angle_alpha   90.00
_cell.angle_beta   90.00
_cell.angle_gamma   90.00
#
_symmetry.space_group_name_H-M   'P 1'
#
loop_
_entity.id
_entity.type
_entity.pdbx_description
1 polymer ?
#
loop_
_entity_poly.entity_id
_entity_poly.type
_entity_poly.pdbx_seq_one_letter_code
_entity_poly.pdbx_strand_id
1 'polypeptide(L)'
;ARTARLFGDEMSAGAAFSTMLPSLLFVVALVFLLLWVNPHVLPVAAPLLAIWLFSWWIVHAISLPEPTEPTPLNAEQRAAMRLLARRTWLFYEHFVGPDDNWLPPDHFQEAPNGVVAHRTSPT
;
A
#
# COMPACT_ATOMS: atom_id res chain seq x y z
N ALA A 1 -6.04 -17.73 10.32
CA ALA A 1 -4.96 -18.18 9.42
C ALA A 1 -5.34 -18.20 7.93
N ARG A 2 -6.61 -17.95 7.52
CA ARG A 2 -7.04 -18.03 6.11
C ARG A 2 -7.13 -16.66 5.38
N THR A 3 -7.04 -15.55 6.10
CA THR A 3 -7.22 -14.18 5.55
C THR A 3 -5.92 -13.53 5.04
N ALA A 4 -4.74 -13.95 5.53
CA ALA A 4 -3.46 -13.41 5.07
C ALA A 4 -3.08 -13.84 3.64
N ARG A 5 -3.70 -14.90 3.11
CA ARG A 5 -3.46 -15.38 1.73
C ARG A 5 -4.31 -14.66 0.67
N LEU A 6 -5.26 -13.82 1.07
CA LEU A 6 -6.09 -13.05 0.12
C LEU A 6 -5.36 -11.82 -0.44
N PHE A 7 -4.27 -11.38 0.20
CA PHE A 7 -3.44 -10.24 -0.23
C PHE A 7 -2.01 -10.64 -0.60
N GLY A 8 -1.66 -11.92 -0.47
CA GLY A 8 -0.35 -12.47 -0.83
C GLY A 8 -0.39 -13.10 -2.22
N ASP A 9 -1.01 -12.43 -3.19
CA ASP A 9 -0.80 -12.83 -4.58
C ASP A 9 0.62 -12.37 -4.91
N GLU A 10 1.57 -13.30 -4.77
CA GLU A 10 2.94 -13.07 -5.25
C GLU A 10 2.80 -12.59 -6.68
N MET A 11 3.15 -11.33 -6.96
CA MET A 11 3.12 -10.81 -8.31
C MET A 11 4.12 -11.62 -9.13
N SER A 12 3.63 -12.63 -9.83
CA SER A 12 4.44 -13.42 -10.75
C SER A 12 5.13 -12.47 -11.72
N ALA A 13 6.37 -12.75 -12.09
CA ALA A 13 7.09 -11.97 -13.11
C ALA A 13 6.26 -11.75 -14.38
N GLY A 14 5.41 -12.72 -14.75
CA GLY A 14 4.47 -12.58 -15.87
C GLY A 14 3.36 -11.56 -15.64
N ALA A 15 2.85 -11.44 -14.42
CA ALA A 15 1.84 -10.45 -14.04
C ALA A 15 2.43 -9.03 -13.95
N ALA A 16 3.65 -8.90 -13.42
CA ALA A 16 4.38 -7.64 -13.46
C ALA A 16 4.65 -7.19 -14.91
N PHE A 17 5.05 -8.12 -15.78
CA PHE A 17 5.27 -7.85 -17.20
C PHE A 17 3.99 -7.43 -17.93
N SER A 18 2.87 -8.14 -17.73
CA SER A 18 1.61 -7.82 -18.42
C SER A 18 1.05 -6.46 -18.01
N THR A 19 1.17 -6.10 -16.73
CA THR A 19 0.75 -4.79 -16.21
C THR A 19 1.62 -3.66 -16.77
N MET A 20 2.91 -3.92 -17.00
CA MET A 20 3.87 -2.94 -17.51
C MET A 20 3.95 -2.87 -19.05
N LEU A 21 3.21 -3.71 -19.78
CA LEU A 21 3.24 -3.77 -21.24
C LEU A 21 3.04 -2.40 -21.92
N PRO A 22 2.08 -1.54 -21.51
CA PRO A 22 1.92 -0.21 -22.12
C PRO A 22 3.15 0.68 -21.95
N SER A 23 3.82 0.61 -20.79
CA SER A 23 5.06 1.35 -20.52
C SER A 23 6.21 0.86 -21.39
N LEU A 24 6.33 -0.45 -21.59
CA LEU A 24 7.35 -1.02 -22.47
C LEU A 24 7.13 -0.61 -23.93
N LEU A 25 5.89 -0.64 -24.40
CA LEU A 25 5.53 -0.15 -25.74
C LEU A 25 5.85 1.33 -25.91
N PHE A 26 5.64 2.14 -24.87
CA PHE A 26 6.01 3.56 -24.87
C PHE A 26 7.52 3.75 -25.03
N VAL A 27 8.34 3.00 -24.29
CA VAL A 27 9.81 3.06 -24.41
C VAL A 27 10.25 2.70 -25.83
N VAL A 28 9.68 1.64 -26.42
CA VAL A 28 9.96 1.24 -27.81
C VAL A 28 9.58 2.36 -28.79
N ALA A 29 8.39 2.93 -28.67
CA ALA A 29 7.95 4.03 -29.52
C ALA A 29 8.85 5.27 -29.39
N LEU A 30 9.30 5.58 -28.17
CA LEU A 30 10.20 6.69 -27.89
C LEU A 30 11.59 6.47 -28.52
N VAL A 31 12.12 5.24 -28.47
CA VAL A 31 13.36 4.88 -29.17
C VAL A 31 13.23 5.10 -30.68
N PHE A 32 12.12 4.64 -31.29
CA PHE A 32 11.88 4.86 -32.72
C PHE A 32 11.76 6.35 -33.06
N LEU A 33 11.08 7.13 -32.22
CA LEU A 33 10.96 8.57 -32.41
C LEU A 33 12.33 9.26 -32.36
N LEU A 34 13.19 8.91 -31.41
CA LEU A 34 14.54 9.47 -31.29
C LEU A 34 15.42 9.08 -32.48
N LEU A 35 15.32 7.85 -32.98
CA LEU A 35 16.00 7.41 -34.20
C LEU A 35 15.53 8.19 -35.43
N TRP A 36 14.26 8.59 -35.48
CA TRP A 36 13.71 9.36 -36.61
C TRP A 36 14.09 10.84 -36.55
N VAL A 37 14.09 11.45 -35.36
CA VAL A 37 14.31 12.89 -35.18
C VAL A 37 15.79 13.24 -35.02
N ASN A 38 16.53 12.54 -34.14
CA ASN A 38 17.95 12.80 -33.90
C ASN A 38 18.67 11.59 -33.24
N PRO A 39 19.28 10.70 -34.04
CA PRO A 39 19.99 9.53 -33.54
C PRO A 39 21.15 9.83 -32.59
N HIS A 40 21.75 11.02 -32.65
CA HIS A 40 22.90 11.36 -31.80
C HIS A 40 22.53 11.51 -30.32
N VAL A 41 21.24 11.64 -29.98
CA VAL A 41 20.74 11.73 -28.61
C VAL A 41 20.63 10.34 -27.96
N LEU A 42 20.56 9.26 -28.74
CA LEU A 42 20.37 7.89 -28.23
C LEU A 42 21.41 7.49 -27.18
N PRO A 43 22.73 7.70 -27.38
CA PRO A 43 23.73 7.32 -26.39
C PRO A 43 23.56 8.04 -25.04
N VAL A 44 23.08 9.29 -25.06
CA VAL A 44 22.82 10.08 -23.85
C VAL A 44 21.55 9.62 -23.15
N ALA A 45 20.51 9.27 -23.91
CA ALA A 45 19.24 8.78 -23.38
C ALA A 45 19.26 7.30 -22.99
N ALA A 46 20.21 6.52 -23.52
CA ALA A 46 20.28 5.07 -23.36
C ALA A 46 20.24 4.58 -21.89
N PRO A 47 20.97 5.19 -20.93
CA PRO A 47 20.91 4.74 -19.54
C PRO A 47 19.49 4.86 -18.95
N LEU A 48 18.80 5.97 -19.25
CA LEU A 48 17.44 6.20 -18.77
C LEU A 48 16.45 5.23 -19.43
N LEU A 49 16.54 5.04 -20.74
CA LEU A 49 15.69 4.11 -21.49
C LEU A 49 15.90 2.66 -21.04
N ALA A 50 17.14 2.27 -20.74
CA ALA A 50 17.44 0.95 -20.21
C ALA A 50 16.79 0.72 -18.84
N ILE A 51 16.97 1.66 -17.90
CA ILE A 51 16.33 1.58 -16.57
C ILE A 51 14.82 1.46 -16.71
N TRP A 52 14.23 2.24 -17.62
CA TRP A 52 12.79 2.20 -17.85
C TRP A 52 12.32 0.88 -18.48
N LEU A 53 13.08 0.32 -19.41
CA LEU A 53 12.81 -0.99 -20.02
C LEU A 53 12.85 -2.13 -18.99
N PHE A 54 13.75 -2.04 -18.01
CA PHE A 54 13.88 -3.04 -16.93
C PHE A 54 13.00 -2.75 -15.70
N SER A 55 12.09 -1.77 -15.77
CA SER A 55 11.21 -1.41 -14.65
C SER A 55 10.33 -2.58 -14.15
N TRP A 56 9.87 -3.47 -15.04
CA TRP A 56 9.10 -4.66 -14.65
C TRP A 56 9.87 -5.59 -13.70
N TRP A 57 11.19 -5.71 -13.91
CA TRP A 57 12.06 -6.51 -13.05
C TRP A 57 12.21 -5.86 -11.69
N ILE A 58 12.39 -4.53 -11.66
CA ILE A 58 12.49 -3.76 -10.43
C ILE A 58 11.21 -3.91 -9.61
N VAL A 59 10.04 -3.76 -10.25
CA VAL A 59 8.73 -3.96 -9.61
C VAL A 59 8.60 -5.36 -9.07
N HIS A 60 8.90 -6.38 -9.87
CA HIS A 60 8.89 -7.76 -9.40
C HIS A 60 9.78 -7.93 -8.16
N ALA A 61 11.03 -7.47 -8.22
CA ALA A 61 12.02 -7.61 -7.16
C ALA A 61 11.60 -6.94 -5.83
N ILE A 62 10.97 -5.76 -5.88
CA ILE A 62 10.50 -5.06 -4.66
C ILE A 62 9.15 -5.57 -4.16
N SER A 63 8.38 -6.25 -5.01
CA SER A 63 7.07 -6.82 -4.66
C SER A 63 7.16 -8.22 -4.05
N LEU A 64 8.35 -8.85 -3.99
CA LEU A 64 8.49 -10.11 -3.28
C LEU A 64 8.20 -9.90 -1.79
N PRO A 65 7.32 -10.74 -1.19
CA PRO A 65 7.10 -10.71 0.25
C PRO A 65 8.42 -10.93 0.97
N GLU A 66 8.75 -10.05 1.92
CA GLU A 66 9.86 -10.31 2.81
C GLU A 66 9.49 -11.52 3.70
N PRO A 67 10.30 -12.59 3.74
CA PRO A 67 10.04 -13.73 4.60
C PRO A 67 10.19 -13.31 6.06
N THR A 68 9.11 -12.78 6.62
CA THR A 68 9.06 -12.38 8.03
C THR A 68 8.76 -13.63 8.84
N GLU A 69 9.77 -14.16 9.53
CA GLU A 69 9.49 -15.12 10.60
C GLU A 69 8.81 -14.36 11.74
N PRO A 70 7.57 -14.70 12.12
CA PRO A 70 6.89 -14.02 13.21
C PRO A 70 7.67 -14.26 14.50
N THR A 71 8.31 -13.21 15.02
CA THR A 71 8.96 -13.28 16.32
C THR A 71 7.87 -13.45 17.39
N PRO A 72 7.89 -14.53 18.19
CA PRO A 72 6.84 -14.75 19.19
C PRO A 72 6.91 -13.67 20.26
N LEU A 73 5.80 -12.96 20.47
CA LEU A 73 5.70 -11.99 21.56
C LEU A 73 5.92 -12.69 22.90
N ASN A 74 6.69 -12.06 23.80
CA ASN A 74 6.80 -12.52 25.18
C ASN A 74 5.50 -12.21 25.97
N ALA A 75 5.41 -12.72 27.20
CA ALA A 75 4.20 -12.57 28.01
C ALA A 75 3.82 -11.11 28.30
N GLU A 76 4.82 -10.25 28.54
CA GLU A 76 4.64 -8.83 28.82
C GLU A 76 4.12 -8.07 27.59
N GLN A 77 4.74 -8.29 26.43
CA GLN A 77 4.30 -7.73 25.15
C GLN A 77 2.85 -8.14 24.82
N ARG A 78 2.48 -9.41 25.05
CA ARG A 78 1.09 -9.85 24.87
C ARG A 78 0.14 -9.15 25.83
N ALA A 79 0.54 -8.95 27.08
CA ALA A 79 -0.28 -8.24 28.06
C ALA A 79 -0.47 -6.77 27.65
N ALA A 80 0.59 -6.10 27.23
CA ALA A 80 0.54 -4.71 26.74
C ALA A 80 -0.35 -4.57 25.50
N MET A 81 -0.23 -5.48 24.53
CA MET A 81 -1.10 -5.51 23.34
C MET A 81 -2.58 -5.73 23.70
N ARG A 82 -2.87 -6.63 24.65
CA ARG A 82 -4.25 -6.83 25.13
C ARG A 82 -4.80 -5.60 25.85
N LEU A 83 -3.98 -4.92 26.64
CA LEU A 83 -4.37 -3.68 27.30
C LEU A 83 -4.68 -2.59 26.27
N LEU A 84 -3.83 -2.42 25.26
CA LEU A 84 -4.05 -1.49 24.17
C LEU A 84 -5.33 -1.81 23.41
N ALA A 85 -5.53 -3.07 23.02
CA ALA A 85 -6.75 -3.51 22.34
C ALA A 85 -8.01 -3.21 23.14
N ARG A 86 -8.01 -3.45 24.46
CA ARG A 86 -9.15 -3.12 25.33
C ARG A 86 -9.41 -1.62 25.43
N ARG A 87 -8.35 -0.81 25.51
CA ARG A 87 -8.46 0.66 25.53
C ARG A 87 -9.01 1.19 24.20
N THR A 88 -8.53 0.68 23.08
CA THR A 88 -9.05 1.02 21.75
C THR A 88 -10.50 0.59 21.61
N TRP A 89 -10.87 -0.59 22.11
CA TRP A 89 -12.24 -1.08 22.05
C TRP A 89 -13.22 -0.25 22.89
N LEU A 90 -12.77 0.23 24.06
CA LEU A 90 -13.57 1.10 24.93
C LEU A 90 -14.05 2.38 24.23
N PHE A 91 -13.27 2.92 23.27
CA PHE A 91 -13.72 4.03 22.43
C PHE A 91 -15.03 3.69 21.70
N TYR A 92 -15.07 2.54 21.03
CA TYR A 92 -16.24 2.11 20.29
C TYR A 92 -17.40 1.76 21.23
N GLU A 93 -17.13 1.13 22.38
CA GLU A 93 -18.18 0.88 23.38
C GLU A 93 -18.81 2.16 23.90
N HIS A 94 -18.05 3.26 23.99
CA HIS A 94 -18.53 4.54 24.48
C HIS A 94 -19.27 5.35 23.42
N PHE A 95 -18.77 5.38 22.18
CA PHE A 95 -19.30 6.27 21.13
C PHE A 95 -20.24 5.59 20.13
N VAL A 96 -20.19 4.26 19.98
CA VAL A 96 -21.06 3.53 19.05
C VAL A 96 -22.34 3.11 19.79
N GLY A 97 -23.23 4.09 20.00
CA GLY A 97 -24.49 3.92 20.70
C GLY A 97 -25.73 4.12 19.81
N PRO A 98 -26.93 3.95 20.40
CA PRO A 98 -28.19 4.20 19.70
C PRO A 98 -28.34 5.67 19.24
N ASP A 99 -27.73 6.62 19.96
CA ASP A 99 -27.78 8.05 19.62
C ASP A 99 -27.10 8.37 18.28
N ASP A 100 -26.13 7.54 17.88
CA ASP A 100 -25.39 7.65 16.62
C ASP A 100 -25.78 6.54 15.62
N ASN A 101 -26.97 5.94 15.77
CA ASN A 101 -27.46 4.84 14.93
C ASN A 101 -26.49 3.64 14.87
N TRP A 102 -25.73 3.41 15.94
CA TRP A 102 -24.68 2.39 16.00
C TRP A 102 -23.56 2.60 14.96
N LEU A 103 -23.34 3.84 14.53
CA LEU A 103 -22.20 4.24 13.72
C LEU A 103 -21.10 4.87 14.58
N PRO A 104 -19.82 4.69 14.23
CA PRO A 104 -18.75 5.40 14.88
C PRO A 104 -18.75 6.88 14.52
N PRO A 105 -18.34 7.77 15.44
CA PRO A 105 -18.15 9.17 15.14
C PRO A 105 -16.97 9.33 14.17
N ASP A 106 -17.10 10.28 13.24
CA ASP A 106 -16.05 10.64 12.27
C ASP A 106 -14.76 11.09 12.98
N HIS A 107 -14.89 11.86 14.07
CA HIS A 107 -13.78 12.17 14.95
C HIS A 107 -14.26 12.52 16.37
N PHE A 108 -13.39 12.26 17.35
CA PHE A 108 -13.52 12.71 18.73
C PHE A 108 -12.27 13.51 19.12
N GLN A 109 -12.47 14.73 19.63
CA GLN A 109 -11.39 15.58 20.14
C GLN A 109 -11.49 15.66 21.66
N GLU A 110 -10.63 14.90 22.35
CA GLU A 110 -10.60 14.85 23.82
C GLU A 110 -10.28 16.22 24.44
N ALA A 111 -9.27 16.91 23.91
CA ALA A 111 -8.93 18.28 24.30
C ALA A 111 -9.20 19.26 23.15
N PRO A 112 -9.68 20.48 23.44
CA PRO A 112 -9.95 21.04 24.77
C PRO A 112 -11.34 20.72 25.35
N ASN A 113 -12.32 20.36 24.51
CA ASN A 113 -13.74 20.39 24.90
C ASN A 113 -14.46 19.04 24.80
N GLY A 114 -13.77 17.92 24.53
CA GLY A 114 -14.43 16.61 24.40
C GLY A 114 -15.48 16.58 23.29
N VAL A 115 -15.19 17.16 22.12
CA VAL A 115 -16.18 17.32 21.04
C VAL A 115 -16.25 16.06 20.20
N VAL A 116 -17.46 15.49 20.09
CA VAL A 116 -17.78 14.36 19.22
C VAL A 116 -18.44 14.89 17.95
N ALA A 117 -17.95 14.48 16.78
CA ALA A 117 -18.64 14.72 15.53
C ALA A 117 -19.63 13.57 15.25
N HIS A 118 -20.91 13.80 15.55
CA HIS A 118 -22.05 12.89 15.34
C HIS A 118 -22.45 12.77 13.86
N ARG A 119 -21.47 12.46 13.02
CA ARG A 119 -21.61 12.11 11.61
C ARG A 119 -20.54 11.07 11.30
N THR A 120 -20.74 10.29 10.26
CA THR A 120 -19.71 9.39 9.73
C THR A 120 -19.51 9.76 8.28
N SER A 121 -18.28 10.08 7.88
CA SER A 121 -17.99 10.32 6.46
C SER A 121 -17.91 8.98 5.70
N PRO A 122 -18.10 8.97 4.37
CA PRO A 122 -18.12 7.72 3.59
C PRO A 122 -16.75 7.06 3.36
N THR A 123 -15.67 7.59 3.94
CA THR A 123 -14.28 7.12 3.74
C THR A 123 -13.91 6.04 4.73
#